data_AF-A0A6J4SB20-F1
#
_entry.id   AF-A0A6J4SB20-F1
#
_cell.length_a   1.000
_cell.length_b   1.000
_cell.length_c   1.000
_cell.angle_alpha   90.00
_cell.angle_beta   90.00
_cell.angle_gamma   90.00
#
_symmetry.space_group_name_H-M   'P 1'
#
loop_
_entity.id
_entity.type
_entity.pdbx_description
1 polymer ?
#
loop_
_entity_poly.entity_id
_entity_poly.type
_entity_poly.pdbx_seq_one_letter_code
_entity_poly.pdbx_strand_id
1 'polypeptide(L)'
;AARARGSRTGVARASQAIPAIVPREAWGAAAVPPRVAASYGEVQLAFVHHTVTTNSYTPEQSAGIVLGIARYHRDSNGWNDVGYNFLLDKYGQVFEGRAGGIDQPVIGAQAQGYNSVSTGIACLGDFSAIAQSPAAMESLARLLAWKLGLHGAPAEGNVTVISAGGPTNRVREGTPVVFERISGHRDANNTSCPGSALYGQLPGLRARVAALSRPSSALTFAVSSSQVRYPAAVRVSGTLSFGDGRSPADAGVRIELRPTGGAVWEALGTATADAGGRWSADLNVPRGGTLRAVAGGDGATAAIVSRSAAVTVIPRLSARLSRSRLRRGGTVRLSGAVEPVPVGGRVEVYVERRRGRRWVLVRRRRLRVVSGRYGVRLRLPARGLYRVSIGVPGAVQRRLVRATT
;
A
#
# COMPACT_ATOMS: atom_id res chain seq x y z
N ALA A 1 15.95 28.36 12.56
CA ALA A 1 14.68 27.85 11.99
C ALA A 1 14.86 26.37 11.65
N ALA A 2 14.34 25.46 12.46
CA ALA A 2 14.43 24.02 12.23
C ALA A 2 13.12 23.52 11.60
N ARG A 3 13.20 23.06 10.34
CA ARG A 3 12.06 22.53 9.59
C ARG A 3 11.58 21.23 10.22
N ALA A 4 10.30 21.18 10.60
CA ALA A 4 9.61 19.96 11.02
C ALA A 4 9.59 18.97 9.85
N ARG A 5 10.13 17.78 10.05
CA ARG A 5 10.00 16.67 9.09
C ARG A 5 8.55 16.17 9.15
N GLY A 6 7.80 16.44 8.09
CA GLY A 6 6.44 15.95 7.92
C GLY A 6 6.40 14.42 7.97
N SER A 7 5.49 13.90 8.78
CA SER A 7 5.07 12.50 8.77
C SER A 7 4.62 12.12 7.35
N ARG A 8 5.30 11.16 6.73
CA ARG A 8 4.97 10.65 5.39
C ARG A 8 3.64 9.88 5.46
N THR A 9 2.64 10.40 4.77
CA THR A 9 1.37 9.71 4.45
C THR A 9 1.67 8.45 3.64
N GLY A 10 1.53 7.29 4.26
CA GLY A 10 1.69 6.00 3.59
C GLY A 10 0.33 5.42 3.19
N VAL A 11 -0.02 5.53 1.91
CA VAL A 11 -1.16 4.80 1.35
C VAL A 11 -0.76 3.32 1.22
N ALA A 12 -1.56 2.40 1.75
CA ALA A 12 -1.50 1.02 1.29
C ALA A 12 -2.25 0.96 -0.04
N ARG A 13 -1.54 1.15 -1.16
CA ARG A 13 -2.04 0.74 -2.48
C ARG A 13 -1.58 -0.69 -2.68
N ALA A 14 -2.50 -1.63 -2.83
CA ALA A 14 -2.17 -2.81 -3.60
C ALA A 14 -2.01 -2.32 -5.05
N SER A 15 -0.78 -2.06 -5.50
CA SER A 15 -0.50 -2.20 -6.93
C SER A 15 -0.91 -3.61 -7.28
N GLN A 16 -1.68 -3.82 -8.34
CA GLN A 16 -1.97 -5.19 -8.80
C GLN A 16 -0.64 -5.94 -8.89
N ALA A 17 -0.55 -7.06 -8.17
CA ALA A 17 0.68 -7.84 -8.15
C ALA A 17 1.03 -8.26 -9.59
N ILE A 18 2.31 -8.18 -9.93
CA ILE A 18 2.80 -8.66 -11.23
C ILE A 18 2.42 -10.13 -11.35
N PRO A 19 1.71 -10.55 -12.41
CA PRO A 19 1.40 -11.95 -12.66
C PRO A 19 2.69 -12.79 -12.74
N ALA A 20 2.62 -14.06 -12.36
CA ALA A 20 3.72 -14.99 -12.60
C ALA A 20 3.92 -15.13 -14.12
N ILE A 21 5.10 -14.77 -14.60
CA ILE A 21 5.47 -14.80 -16.02
C ILE A 21 6.75 -15.63 -16.14
N VAL A 22 6.75 -16.62 -17.02
CA VAL A 22 7.93 -17.39 -17.43
C VAL A 22 8.77 -16.48 -18.32
N PRO A 23 9.96 -16.05 -17.86
CA PRO A 23 10.77 -15.10 -18.60
C PRO A 23 11.42 -15.78 -19.81
N ARG A 24 11.94 -14.96 -20.74
CA ARG A 24 12.56 -15.45 -21.99
C ARG A 24 13.65 -16.49 -21.79
N GLU A 25 14.50 -16.32 -20.79
CA GLU A 25 15.56 -17.28 -20.47
C GLU A 25 15.00 -18.65 -20.07
N ALA A 26 13.84 -18.70 -19.41
CA ALA A 26 13.27 -19.93 -18.88
C ALA A 26 12.59 -20.80 -19.95
N TRP A 27 12.12 -20.23 -21.06
CA TRP A 27 11.58 -21.00 -22.19
C TRP A 27 12.58 -21.24 -23.32
N GLY A 28 13.83 -20.78 -23.18
CA GLY A 28 14.91 -21.07 -24.14
C GLY A 28 15.07 -20.04 -25.26
N ALA A 29 14.61 -18.80 -25.06
CA ALA A 29 14.69 -17.73 -26.06
C ALA A 29 16.11 -17.39 -26.54
N ALA A 30 17.14 -17.73 -25.76
CA ALA A 30 18.54 -17.52 -26.14
C ALA A 30 18.91 -18.22 -27.45
N ALA A 31 18.21 -19.31 -27.81
CA ALA A 31 18.41 -20.00 -29.09
C ALA A 31 17.82 -19.26 -30.30
N VAL A 32 17.07 -18.16 -30.08
CA VAL A 32 16.37 -17.37 -31.11
C VAL A 32 16.37 -15.88 -30.72
N PRO A 33 17.55 -15.22 -30.64
CA PRO A 33 17.64 -13.85 -30.17
C PRO A 33 16.98 -12.86 -31.14
N PRO A 34 16.42 -11.74 -30.66
CA PRO A 34 15.88 -10.69 -31.52
C PRO A 34 16.90 -10.20 -32.54
N ARG A 35 16.48 -9.92 -33.78
CA ARG A 35 17.35 -9.39 -34.85
C ARG A 35 17.71 -7.93 -34.64
N VAL A 36 16.86 -7.18 -33.95
CA VAL A 36 17.02 -5.75 -33.67
C VAL A 36 16.56 -5.44 -32.24
N ALA A 37 16.97 -4.28 -31.73
CA ALA A 37 16.47 -3.77 -30.46
C ALA A 37 14.95 -3.54 -30.49
N ALA A 38 14.32 -3.62 -29.34
CA ALA A 38 12.89 -3.39 -29.20
C ALA A 38 12.51 -1.94 -29.53
N SER A 39 11.34 -1.76 -30.13
CA SER A 39 10.68 -0.46 -30.27
C SER A 39 9.53 -0.37 -29.28
N TYR A 40 9.21 0.86 -28.86
CA TYR A 40 8.21 1.13 -27.84
C TYR A 40 7.12 2.06 -28.38
N GLY A 41 5.88 1.76 -28.06
CA GLY A 41 4.70 2.54 -28.42
C GLY A 41 3.85 2.81 -27.18
N GLU A 42 2.55 2.57 -27.29
CA GLU A 42 1.59 2.68 -26.19
C GLU A 42 0.81 1.38 -26.03
N VAL A 43 0.20 1.19 -24.86
CA VAL A 43 -0.77 0.11 -24.62
C VAL A 43 -2.11 0.75 -24.28
N GLN A 44 -2.95 0.96 -25.30
CA GLN A 44 -4.30 1.50 -25.14
C GLN A 44 -5.38 0.40 -25.12
N LEU A 45 -5.09 -0.75 -25.74
CA LEU A 45 -5.94 -1.94 -25.80
C LEU A 45 -5.10 -3.21 -25.89
N ALA A 46 -5.77 -4.36 -25.77
CA ALA A 46 -5.18 -5.66 -25.98
C ALA A 46 -5.89 -6.45 -27.09
N PHE A 47 -5.09 -7.16 -27.90
CA PHE A 47 -5.60 -8.15 -28.83
C PHE A 47 -5.34 -9.57 -28.33
N VAL A 48 -6.38 -10.39 -28.33
CA VAL A 48 -6.32 -11.82 -28.00
C VAL A 48 -6.23 -12.62 -29.29
N HIS A 49 -5.27 -13.54 -29.32
CA HIS A 49 -4.97 -14.44 -30.44
C HIS A 49 -5.06 -15.90 -30.02
N HIS A 50 -5.13 -16.78 -31.01
CA HIS A 50 -4.72 -18.18 -30.89
C HIS A 50 -3.51 -18.43 -31.79
N THR A 51 -2.73 -19.47 -31.49
CA THR A 51 -1.53 -19.82 -32.28
C THR A 51 -1.81 -20.81 -33.41
N VAL A 52 -3.00 -21.44 -33.41
CA VAL A 52 -3.37 -22.52 -34.35
C VAL A 52 -2.41 -23.72 -34.24
N THR A 53 -1.84 -23.93 -33.06
CA THR A 53 -1.04 -25.12 -32.75
C THR A 53 -1.91 -26.24 -32.20
N THR A 54 -1.33 -27.43 -31.98
CA THR A 54 -2.00 -28.54 -31.29
C THR A 54 -2.54 -28.12 -29.92
N ASN A 55 -3.71 -28.65 -29.55
CA ASN A 55 -4.25 -28.59 -28.18
C ASN A 55 -3.77 -29.78 -27.32
N SER A 56 -3.18 -30.81 -27.94
CA SER A 56 -2.58 -31.97 -27.26
C SER A 56 -1.11 -31.70 -26.96
N TYR A 57 -0.87 -31.23 -25.75
CA TYR A 57 0.45 -31.06 -25.14
C TYR A 57 0.31 -31.05 -23.61
N THR A 58 1.39 -31.35 -22.89
CA THR A 58 1.53 -31.25 -21.43
C THR A 58 2.09 -29.89 -21.02
N PRO A 59 1.96 -29.44 -19.75
CA PRO A 59 2.47 -28.12 -19.34
C PRO A 59 3.99 -27.98 -19.54
N GLU A 60 4.75 -29.07 -19.38
CA GLU A 60 6.20 -29.09 -19.57
C GLU A 60 6.58 -28.85 -21.04
N GLN A 61 5.68 -29.16 -21.98
CA GLN A 61 5.89 -28.95 -23.41
C GLN A 61 5.60 -27.51 -23.86
N SER A 62 4.90 -26.71 -23.05
CA SER A 62 4.49 -25.34 -23.39
C SER A 62 5.68 -24.46 -23.78
N ALA A 63 6.78 -24.52 -23.02
CA ALA A 63 8.01 -23.77 -23.33
C ALA A 63 8.59 -24.13 -24.70
N GLY A 64 8.59 -25.42 -25.06
CA GLY A 64 9.04 -25.90 -26.36
C GLY A 64 8.16 -25.41 -27.51
N ILE A 65 6.84 -25.33 -27.30
CA ILE A 65 5.90 -24.77 -28.28
C ILE A 65 6.17 -23.27 -28.49
N VAL A 66 6.36 -22.50 -27.41
CA VAL A 66 6.71 -21.07 -27.49
C VAL A 66 8.00 -20.87 -28.26
N LEU A 67 9.05 -21.66 -27.98
CA LEU A 67 10.31 -21.63 -28.71
C LEU A 67 10.11 -21.95 -30.21
N GLY A 68 9.30 -22.96 -30.53
CA GLY A 68 8.96 -23.31 -31.91
C GLY A 68 8.28 -22.16 -32.67
N ILE A 69 7.31 -21.50 -32.04
CA ILE A 69 6.64 -20.31 -32.61
C ILE A 69 7.65 -19.17 -32.82
N ALA A 70 8.52 -18.91 -31.84
CA ALA A 70 9.52 -17.86 -31.95
C ALA A 70 10.50 -18.11 -33.12
N ARG A 71 10.96 -19.35 -33.30
CA ARG A 71 11.78 -19.76 -34.45
C ARG A 71 11.03 -19.60 -35.76
N TYR A 72 9.78 -20.05 -35.84
CA TYR A 72 8.98 -19.89 -37.04
C TYR A 72 8.81 -18.41 -37.41
N HIS A 73 8.46 -17.54 -36.46
CA HIS A 73 8.34 -16.12 -36.70
C HIS A 73 9.65 -15.47 -37.15
N ARG A 74 10.76 -15.76 -36.47
CA ARG A 74 12.05 -15.11 -36.76
C ARG A 74 12.74 -15.66 -38.01
N ASP A 75 12.74 -16.98 -38.17
CA ASP A 75 13.58 -17.69 -39.12
C ASP A 75 12.82 -18.07 -40.39
N SER A 76 11.52 -18.36 -40.29
CA SER A 76 10.67 -18.65 -41.46
C SER A 76 9.96 -17.40 -41.98
N ASN A 77 9.27 -16.64 -41.13
CA ASN A 77 8.56 -15.41 -41.56
C ASN A 77 9.49 -14.19 -41.72
N GLY A 78 10.75 -14.29 -41.30
CA GLY A 78 11.73 -13.20 -41.38
C GLY A 78 11.47 -12.05 -40.40
N TRP A 79 10.65 -12.24 -39.37
CA TRP A 79 10.37 -11.20 -38.39
C TRP A 79 11.57 -10.97 -37.46
N ASN A 80 11.54 -9.84 -36.75
CA ASN A 80 12.62 -9.47 -35.85
C ASN A 80 12.65 -10.31 -34.56
N ASP A 81 11.51 -10.85 -34.14
CA ASP A 81 11.33 -11.69 -32.95
C ASP A 81 9.94 -12.35 -33.02
N VAL A 82 9.54 -13.11 -32.00
CA VAL A 82 8.16 -13.55 -31.83
C VAL A 82 7.19 -12.34 -31.85
N GLY A 83 6.13 -12.43 -32.65
CA GLY A 83 5.24 -11.29 -32.88
C GLY A 83 4.32 -10.89 -31.71
N TYR A 84 4.09 -11.79 -30.76
CA TYR A 84 3.21 -11.55 -29.61
C TYR A 84 3.99 -11.00 -28.42
N ASN A 85 3.38 -10.12 -27.63
CA ASN A 85 3.98 -9.61 -26.38
C ASN A 85 4.00 -10.68 -25.29
N PHE A 86 2.93 -11.49 -25.22
CA PHE A 86 2.82 -12.61 -24.30
C PHE A 86 2.22 -13.82 -25.00
N LEU A 87 2.53 -15.00 -24.48
CA LEU A 87 1.87 -16.25 -24.87
C LEU A 87 1.30 -16.90 -23.60
N LEU A 88 0.18 -17.62 -23.74
CA LEU A 88 -0.53 -18.23 -22.63
C LEU A 88 -0.93 -19.65 -23.01
N ASP A 89 -0.54 -20.62 -22.21
CA ASP A 89 -0.98 -22.00 -22.42
C ASP A 89 -2.34 -22.31 -21.78
N LYS A 90 -2.89 -23.49 -22.08
CA LYS A 90 -4.16 -23.96 -21.50
C LYS A 90 -4.09 -24.30 -20.00
N TYR A 91 -2.91 -24.28 -19.39
CA TYR A 91 -2.69 -24.56 -17.97
C TYR A 91 -2.60 -23.29 -17.11
N GLY A 92 -2.51 -22.12 -17.75
CA GLY A 92 -2.38 -20.82 -17.09
C GLY A 92 -0.96 -20.30 -17.01
N GLN A 93 0.02 -20.94 -17.66
CA GLN A 93 1.38 -20.43 -17.73
C GLN A 93 1.45 -19.28 -18.74
N VAL A 94 1.87 -18.11 -18.26
CA VAL A 94 2.12 -16.93 -19.10
C VAL A 94 3.61 -16.88 -19.42
N PHE A 95 3.95 -16.73 -20.69
CA PHE A 95 5.31 -16.61 -21.18
C PHE A 95 5.56 -15.19 -21.68
N GLU A 96 6.71 -14.62 -21.34
CA GLU A 96 7.20 -13.40 -21.97
C GLU A 96 7.47 -13.71 -23.45
N GLY A 97 6.74 -13.02 -24.34
CA GLY A 97 6.92 -13.10 -25.77
C GLY A 97 8.02 -12.15 -26.22
N ARG A 98 7.67 -11.15 -27.03
CA ARG A 98 8.60 -10.24 -27.68
C ARG A 98 9.52 -9.51 -26.69
N ALA A 99 10.82 -9.52 -26.96
CA ALA A 99 11.84 -8.92 -26.11
C ALA A 99 11.68 -7.40 -26.00
N GLY A 100 12.10 -6.84 -24.85
CA GLY A 100 12.09 -5.40 -24.59
C GLY A 100 11.58 -5.00 -23.21
N GLY A 101 11.10 -5.97 -22.42
CA GLY A 101 10.63 -5.78 -21.04
C GLY A 101 9.13 -6.00 -20.88
N ILE A 102 8.73 -6.88 -19.97
CA ILE A 102 7.32 -7.22 -19.70
C ILE A 102 6.48 -6.04 -19.24
N ASP A 103 7.09 -5.04 -18.61
CA ASP A 103 6.45 -3.83 -18.11
C ASP A 103 6.37 -2.73 -19.18
N GLN A 104 7.20 -2.77 -20.23
CA GLN A 104 7.27 -1.75 -21.29
C GLN A 104 6.21 -1.93 -22.39
N PRO A 105 5.84 -0.86 -23.12
CA PRO A 105 4.88 -0.93 -24.22
C PRO A 105 5.58 -1.39 -25.52
N VAL A 106 6.16 -2.60 -25.50
CA VAL A 106 6.90 -3.16 -26.65
C VAL A 106 5.98 -3.31 -27.85
N ILE A 107 6.36 -2.77 -29.00
CA ILE A 107 5.59 -2.88 -30.24
C ILE A 107 5.64 -4.32 -30.75
N GLY A 108 4.47 -4.95 -30.92
CA GLY A 108 4.31 -6.32 -31.45
C GLY A 108 4.36 -6.40 -32.99
N ALA A 109 4.11 -7.60 -33.52
CA ALA A 109 3.92 -7.87 -34.96
C ALA A 109 2.69 -8.77 -35.16
N GLN A 110 1.63 -8.51 -34.40
CA GLN A 110 0.50 -9.41 -34.16
C GLN A 110 -0.82 -8.93 -34.76
N ALA A 111 -1.04 -7.61 -34.83
CA ALA A 111 -2.23 -6.97 -35.41
C ALA A 111 -1.78 -5.81 -36.29
N GLN A 112 -1.67 -6.06 -37.60
CA GLN A 112 -1.17 -5.07 -38.55
C GLN A 112 -2.06 -3.82 -38.53
N GLY A 113 -1.43 -2.65 -38.44
CA GLY A 113 -2.11 -1.36 -38.31
C GLY A 113 -2.30 -0.88 -36.87
N TYR A 114 -2.11 -1.74 -35.87
CA TYR A 114 -2.41 -1.43 -34.46
C TYR A 114 -1.32 -1.86 -33.46
N ASN A 115 -0.20 -2.42 -33.94
CA ASN A 115 0.89 -2.91 -33.10
C ASN A 115 1.53 -1.83 -32.21
N SER A 116 1.52 -0.56 -32.63
CA SER A 116 2.13 0.56 -31.90
C SER A 116 1.27 1.09 -30.75
N VAL A 117 0.00 0.68 -30.65
CA VAL A 117 -0.96 1.15 -29.65
C VAL A 117 -1.57 0.02 -28.82
N SER A 118 -1.11 -1.22 -29.01
CA SER A 118 -1.69 -2.42 -28.39
C SER A 118 -0.65 -3.38 -27.84
N THR A 119 -1.10 -4.22 -26.90
CA THR A 119 -0.38 -5.43 -26.48
C THR A 119 -1.09 -6.67 -27.04
N GLY A 120 -0.36 -7.63 -27.58
CA GLY A 120 -0.94 -8.88 -28.12
C GLY A 120 -0.62 -10.09 -27.25
N ILE A 121 -1.66 -10.89 -26.95
CA ILE A 121 -1.54 -12.12 -26.17
C ILE A 121 -2.02 -13.30 -27.01
N ALA A 122 -1.16 -14.29 -27.22
CA ALA A 122 -1.53 -15.50 -27.95
C ALA A 122 -1.78 -16.71 -27.05
N CYS A 123 -3.00 -17.22 -27.09
CA CYS A 123 -3.36 -18.49 -26.47
C CYS A 123 -2.80 -19.66 -27.29
N LEU A 124 -1.97 -20.51 -26.68
CA LEU A 124 -1.40 -21.69 -27.32
C LEU A 124 -2.48 -22.73 -27.61
N GLY A 125 -2.76 -22.96 -28.89
CA GLY A 125 -3.76 -23.92 -29.35
C GLY A 125 -4.58 -23.44 -30.53
N ASP A 126 -5.54 -24.27 -30.94
CA ASP A 126 -6.62 -23.92 -31.85
C ASP A 126 -7.96 -23.88 -31.11
N PHE A 127 -8.48 -22.67 -30.93
CA PHE A 127 -9.78 -22.40 -30.31
C PHE A 127 -10.90 -22.08 -31.33
N SER A 128 -10.80 -22.64 -32.54
CA SER A 128 -11.88 -22.61 -33.53
C SER A 128 -13.18 -23.21 -32.97
N ALA A 129 -13.11 -24.41 -32.39
CA ALA A 129 -14.24 -25.14 -31.82
C ALA A 129 -14.10 -25.47 -30.32
N ILE A 130 -12.88 -25.49 -29.78
CA ILE A 130 -12.61 -25.82 -28.38
C ILE A 130 -12.44 -24.51 -27.61
N ALA A 131 -13.11 -24.37 -26.46
CA ALA A 131 -12.94 -23.21 -25.59
C ALA A 131 -11.60 -23.24 -24.84
N GLN A 132 -11.07 -22.07 -24.51
CA GLN A 132 -9.92 -21.97 -23.62
C GLN A 132 -10.31 -22.37 -22.19
N SER A 133 -9.37 -23.00 -21.48
CA SER A 133 -9.62 -23.51 -20.13
C SER A 133 -9.91 -22.38 -19.13
N PRO A 134 -10.68 -22.65 -18.06
CA PRO A 134 -10.91 -21.66 -17.00
C PRO A 134 -9.61 -21.16 -16.33
N ALA A 135 -8.63 -22.03 -16.12
CA ALA A 135 -7.35 -21.67 -15.50
C ALA A 135 -6.54 -20.69 -16.38
N ALA A 136 -6.53 -20.95 -17.70
CA ALA A 136 -5.93 -20.04 -18.66
C ALA A 136 -6.68 -18.72 -18.74
N MET A 137 -8.01 -18.73 -18.80
CA MET A 137 -8.83 -17.51 -18.83
C MET A 137 -8.64 -16.62 -17.59
N GLU A 138 -8.48 -17.21 -16.40
CA GLU A 138 -8.16 -16.46 -15.19
C GLU A 138 -6.76 -15.83 -15.25
N SER A 139 -5.79 -16.56 -15.76
CA SER A 139 -4.41 -16.07 -15.94
C SER A 139 -4.34 -14.96 -16.98
N LEU A 140 -5.07 -15.10 -18.08
CA LEU A 140 -5.26 -14.06 -19.09
C LEU A 140 -5.88 -12.80 -18.48
N ALA A 141 -6.92 -12.96 -17.66
CA ALA A 141 -7.59 -11.84 -17.04
C ALA A 141 -6.66 -11.07 -16.09
N ARG A 142 -5.86 -11.78 -15.28
CA ARG A 142 -4.86 -11.16 -14.39
C ARG A 142 -3.77 -10.44 -15.16
N LEU A 143 -3.29 -11.05 -16.24
CA LEU A 143 -2.30 -10.45 -17.13
C LEU A 143 -2.81 -9.15 -17.76
N LEU A 144 -4.01 -9.17 -18.32
CA LEU A 144 -4.63 -8.01 -18.97
C LEU A 144 -4.94 -6.90 -17.96
N ALA A 145 -5.47 -7.24 -16.79
CA ALA A 145 -5.73 -6.27 -15.72
C ALA A 145 -4.44 -5.54 -15.32
N TRP A 146 -3.37 -6.31 -15.06
CA TRP A 146 -2.06 -5.76 -14.71
C TRP A 146 -1.47 -4.92 -15.85
N LYS A 147 -1.44 -5.43 -17.09
CA LYS A 147 -0.78 -4.76 -18.20
C LYS A 147 -1.50 -3.47 -18.62
N LEU A 148 -2.83 -3.49 -18.70
CA LEU A 148 -3.61 -2.28 -18.99
C LEU A 148 -3.50 -1.27 -17.85
N GLY A 149 -3.65 -1.72 -16.60
CA GLY A 149 -3.53 -0.86 -15.43
C GLY A 149 -2.14 -0.23 -15.27
N LEU A 150 -1.08 -0.97 -15.58
CA LEU A 150 0.31 -0.47 -15.58
C LEU A 150 0.51 0.69 -16.56
N HIS A 151 -0.19 0.66 -17.70
CA HIS A 151 -0.11 1.68 -18.75
C HIS A 151 -1.23 2.73 -18.66
N GLY A 152 -2.00 2.74 -17.57
CA GLY A 152 -3.08 3.70 -17.35
C GLY A 152 -4.29 3.53 -18.29
N ALA A 153 -4.34 2.43 -19.05
CA ALA A 153 -5.47 2.12 -19.91
C ALA A 153 -6.65 1.58 -19.07
N PRO A 154 -7.86 2.13 -19.24
CA PRO A 154 -9.05 1.56 -18.62
C PRO A 154 -9.25 0.09 -19.02
N ALA A 155 -9.66 -0.73 -18.05
CA ALA A 155 -9.99 -2.14 -18.26
C ALA A 155 -11.37 -2.37 -18.89
N GLU A 156 -12.22 -1.35 -18.86
CA GLU A 156 -13.61 -1.38 -19.32
C GLU A 156 -13.84 -0.43 -20.49
N GLY A 157 -14.90 -0.72 -21.25
CA GLY A 157 -15.39 0.11 -22.34
C GLY A 157 -14.59 0.00 -23.63
N ASN A 158 -14.69 1.05 -24.44
CA ASN A 158 -14.17 1.08 -25.79
C ASN A 158 -12.99 2.06 -25.90
N VAL A 159 -12.23 1.92 -26.97
CA VAL A 159 -11.18 2.86 -27.36
C VAL A 159 -11.30 3.16 -28.85
N THR A 160 -11.04 4.41 -29.24
CA THR A 160 -10.88 4.79 -30.64
C THR A 160 -9.41 4.91 -30.95
N VAL A 161 -8.92 4.17 -31.93
CA VAL A 161 -7.53 4.23 -32.41
C VAL A 161 -7.49 4.51 -33.91
N ILE A 162 -6.39 5.08 -34.39
CA ILE A 162 -6.20 5.34 -35.82
C ILE A 162 -5.53 4.12 -36.46
N SER A 163 -6.13 3.60 -37.53
CA SER A 163 -5.53 2.53 -38.31
C SER A 163 -4.25 3.03 -39.00
N ALA A 164 -3.13 2.34 -38.80
CA ALA A 164 -1.91 2.53 -39.60
C ALA A 164 -1.93 1.73 -40.93
N GLY A 165 -3.09 1.17 -41.32
CA GLY A 165 -3.28 0.47 -42.59
C GLY A 165 -2.55 -0.88 -42.69
N GLY A 166 -2.28 -1.29 -43.93
CA GLY A 166 -1.58 -2.53 -44.28
C GLY A 166 -2.47 -3.57 -44.99
N PRO A 167 -1.87 -4.51 -45.75
CA PRO A 167 -2.59 -5.48 -46.60
C PRO A 167 -3.49 -6.46 -45.85
N THR A 168 -3.26 -6.72 -44.56
CA THR A 168 -4.11 -7.61 -43.75
C THR A 168 -5.12 -6.84 -42.90
N ASN A 169 -5.10 -5.51 -42.94
CA ASN A 169 -6.00 -4.65 -42.19
C ASN A 169 -7.37 -4.57 -42.88
N ARG A 170 -8.44 -4.55 -42.08
CA ARG A 170 -9.81 -4.35 -42.59
C ARG A 170 -10.09 -2.90 -42.93
N VAL A 171 -9.29 -1.98 -42.40
CA VAL A 171 -9.55 -0.54 -42.44
C VAL A 171 -8.35 0.20 -43.02
N ARG A 172 -8.61 1.10 -43.97
CA ARG A 172 -7.61 1.97 -44.59
C ARG A 172 -6.85 2.82 -43.55
N GLU A 173 -5.62 3.17 -43.90
CA GLU A 173 -4.78 4.07 -43.10
C GLU A 173 -5.48 5.41 -42.81
N GLY A 174 -5.22 5.95 -41.61
CA GLY A 174 -5.74 7.24 -41.15
C GLY A 174 -7.20 7.22 -40.68
N THR A 175 -7.87 6.06 -40.71
CA THR A 175 -9.28 5.95 -40.30
C THR A 175 -9.40 5.66 -38.80
N PRO A 176 -10.23 6.41 -38.05
CA PRO A 176 -10.58 6.07 -36.68
C PRO A 176 -11.40 4.79 -36.61
N VAL A 177 -11.02 3.87 -35.72
CA VAL A 177 -11.70 2.59 -35.49
C VAL A 177 -11.97 2.42 -34.00
N VAL A 178 -13.18 2.00 -33.66
CA VAL A 178 -13.59 1.72 -32.28
C VAL A 178 -13.40 0.24 -32.00
N PHE A 179 -12.67 -0.07 -30.93
CA PHE A 179 -12.51 -1.41 -30.40
C PHE A 179 -12.98 -1.49 -28.95
N GLU A 180 -13.30 -2.70 -28.51
CA GLU A 180 -13.31 -3.01 -27.08
C GLU A 180 -11.88 -2.92 -26.53
N ARG A 181 -11.69 -2.56 -25.25
CA ARG A 181 -10.35 -2.54 -24.63
C ARG A 181 -9.62 -3.88 -24.72
N ILE A 182 -10.37 -4.97 -24.79
CA ILE A 182 -9.89 -6.32 -25.03
C ILE A 182 -10.68 -6.88 -26.21
N SER A 183 -10.00 -6.97 -27.35
CA SER A 183 -10.58 -7.36 -28.64
C SER A 183 -9.95 -8.65 -29.16
N GLY A 184 -10.65 -9.35 -30.04
CA GLY A 184 -10.06 -10.44 -30.80
C GLY A 184 -9.29 -9.90 -32.00
N HIS A 185 -8.25 -10.62 -32.46
CA HIS A 185 -7.53 -10.21 -33.67
C HIS A 185 -8.43 -10.02 -34.90
N ARG A 186 -9.49 -10.83 -35.03
CA ARG A 186 -10.52 -10.70 -36.08
C ARG A 186 -11.27 -9.38 -36.06
N ASP A 187 -11.25 -8.61 -34.97
CA ASP A 187 -11.89 -7.30 -34.92
C ASP A 187 -11.10 -6.30 -35.77
N ALA A 188 -9.77 -6.45 -35.82
CA ALA A 188 -8.84 -5.54 -36.48
C ALA A 188 -8.44 -5.96 -37.90
N ASN A 189 -8.18 -7.26 -38.12
CA ASN A 189 -7.55 -7.77 -39.34
C ASN A 189 -8.40 -8.84 -40.04
N ASN A 190 -8.11 -9.12 -41.32
CA ASN A 190 -8.79 -10.17 -42.09
C ASN A 190 -8.31 -11.57 -41.67
N THR A 191 -8.88 -12.10 -40.58
CA THR A 191 -8.50 -13.37 -39.97
C THR A 191 -9.66 -13.99 -39.19
N SER A 192 -9.60 -15.30 -38.93
CA SER A 192 -10.47 -16.02 -38.00
C SER A 192 -9.93 -16.03 -36.56
N CYS A 193 -8.71 -15.58 -36.32
CA CYS A 193 -8.08 -15.50 -34.99
C CYS A 193 -8.94 -14.62 -34.03
N PRO A 194 -9.21 -14.99 -32.77
CA PRO A 194 -8.61 -16.08 -31.98
C PRO A 194 -9.37 -17.43 -32.05
N GLY A 195 -10.12 -17.69 -33.12
CA GLY A 195 -11.03 -18.84 -33.18
C GLY A 195 -12.37 -18.55 -32.52
N SER A 196 -13.44 -19.21 -32.97
CA SER A 196 -14.81 -18.83 -32.61
C SER A 196 -15.15 -19.15 -31.16
N ALA A 197 -14.64 -20.24 -30.61
CA ALA A 197 -14.88 -20.61 -29.21
C ALA A 197 -14.21 -19.64 -28.24
N LEU A 198 -12.91 -19.31 -28.44
CA LEU A 198 -12.23 -18.31 -27.60
C LEU A 198 -12.78 -16.89 -27.82
N TYR A 199 -13.15 -16.53 -29.05
CA TYR A 199 -13.82 -15.25 -29.31
C TYR A 199 -15.13 -15.11 -28.52
N GLY A 200 -15.92 -16.19 -28.41
CA GLY A 200 -17.13 -16.23 -27.58
C GLY A 200 -16.87 -16.03 -26.08
N GLN A 201 -15.66 -16.26 -25.59
CA GLN A 201 -15.29 -16.05 -24.18
C GLN A 201 -14.85 -14.61 -23.87
N LEU A 202 -14.62 -13.76 -24.87
CA LEU A 202 -14.12 -12.39 -24.66
C LEU A 202 -15.04 -11.49 -23.82
N PRO A 203 -16.39 -11.56 -23.92
CA PRO A 203 -17.26 -10.79 -23.02
C PRO A 203 -17.04 -11.15 -21.53
N GLY A 204 -16.93 -12.45 -21.24
CA GLY A 204 -16.64 -12.93 -19.87
C GLY A 204 -15.24 -12.53 -19.41
N LEU A 205 -14.25 -12.56 -20.31
CA LEU A 205 -12.90 -12.06 -20.04
C LEU A 205 -12.90 -10.58 -19.68
N ARG A 206 -13.59 -9.73 -20.46
CA ARG A 206 -13.71 -8.29 -20.18
C ARG A 206 -14.32 -8.04 -18.81
N ALA A 207 -15.42 -8.71 -18.48
CA ALA A 207 -16.06 -8.61 -17.17
C ALA A 207 -15.11 -9.05 -16.02
N ARG A 208 -14.28 -10.07 -16.25
CA ARG A 208 -13.31 -10.51 -15.26
C ARG A 208 -12.14 -9.53 -15.10
N VAL A 209 -11.60 -9.01 -16.19
CA VAL A 209 -10.51 -8.01 -16.18
C VAL A 209 -10.97 -6.73 -15.49
N ALA A 210 -12.19 -6.27 -15.79
CA ALA A 210 -12.88 -5.19 -15.10
C ALA A 210 -12.92 -5.40 -13.57
N ALA A 211 -13.39 -6.56 -13.12
CA ALA A 211 -13.46 -6.90 -11.70
C ALA A 211 -12.07 -6.93 -11.02
N LEU A 212 -11.04 -7.39 -11.73
CA LEU A 212 -9.66 -7.42 -11.23
C LEU A 212 -9.00 -6.03 -11.23
N SER A 213 -9.43 -5.14 -12.13
CA SER A 213 -8.91 -3.77 -12.33
C SER A 213 -9.51 -2.72 -11.42
N ARG A 214 -10.56 -3.09 -10.69
CA ARG A 214 -11.12 -2.26 -9.64
C ARG A 214 -10.08 -2.02 -8.53
N PRO A 215 -9.90 -0.76 -8.05
CA PRO A 215 -9.02 -0.48 -6.92
C PRO A 215 -9.41 -1.38 -5.74
N SER A 216 -8.48 -1.84 -4.91
CA SER A 216 -8.90 -2.45 -3.64
C SER A 216 -9.50 -1.38 -2.72
N SER A 217 -10.52 -1.73 -1.93
CA SER A 217 -11.02 -0.84 -0.88
C SER A 217 -9.85 -0.42 0.04
N ALA A 218 -9.75 0.87 0.33
CA ALA A 218 -8.63 1.42 1.09
C ALA A 218 -9.10 2.40 2.17
N LEU A 219 -8.47 2.32 3.33
CA LEU A 219 -8.66 3.24 4.45
C LEU A 219 -7.30 3.79 4.89
N THR A 220 -7.11 5.10 4.74
CA THR A 220 -5.90 5.79 5.21
C THR A 220 -6.10 6.36 6.61
N PHE A 221 -5.01 6.55 7.35
CA PHE A 221 -5.03 7.07 8.71
C PHE A 221 -3.83 7.97 8.96
N ALA A 222 -4.06 9.13 9.55
CA ALA A 222 -3.05 10.10 9.94
C ALA A 222 -3.40 10.69 11.30
N VAL A 223 -2.36 11.05 12.06
CA VAL A 223 -2.46 11.78 13.33
C VAL A 223 -1.81 13.15 13.14
N SER A 224 -2.42 14.21 13.67
CA SER A 224 -1.88 15.57 13.56
C SER A 224 -0.57 15.76 14.33
N SER A 225 -0.36 14.99 15.40
CA SER A 225 0.89 14.92 16.15
C SER A 225 1.10 13.54 16.76
N SER A 226 2.33 13.01 16.67
CA SER A 226 2.73 11.77 17.35
C SER A 226 3.10 11.98 18.82
N GLN A 227 3.17 13.24 19.28
CA GLN A 227 3.47 13.58 20.67
C GLN A 227 2.58 14.72 21.16
N VAL A 228 1.80 14.46 22.22
CA VAL A 228 0.79 15.39 22.75
C VAL A 228 0.91 15.49 24.27
N ARG A 229 0.65 16.67 24.85
CA ARG A 229 0.65 16.87 26.30
C ARG A 229 -0.74 16.62 26.86
N TYR A 230 -0.84 16.03 28.05
CA TYR A 230 -2.13 15.79 28.69
C TYR A 230 -2.79 17.09 29.22
N PRO A 231 -4.11 17.30 29.06
CA PRO A 231 -5.08 16.43 28.36
C PRO A 231 -4.81 16.39 26.85
N ALA A 232 -4.72 15.17 26.32
CA ALA A 232 -4.15 14.91 25.01
C ALA A 232 -5.22 14.89 23.92
N ALA A 233 -5.61 16.08 23.46
CA ALA A 233 -6.43 16.23 22.27
C ALA A 233 -5.55 16.06 21.01
N VAL A 234 -5.93 15.16 20.10
CA VAL A 234 -5.29 14.98 18.80
C VAL A 234 -6.36 14.92 17.71
N ARG A 235 -6.08 15.55 16.57
CA ARG A 235 -6.90 15.39 15.38
C ARG A 235 -6.38 14.20 14.59
N VAL A 236 -7.28 13.30 14.21
CA VAL A 236 -7.00 12.20 13.29
C VAL A 236 -7.79 12.38 12.01
N SER A 237 -7.27 11.86 10.91
CA SER A 237 -7.92 11.98 9.60
C SER A 237 -7.49 10.89 8.64
N GLY A 238 -8.23 10.78 7.54
CA GLY A 238 -7.90 9.88 6.45
C GLY A 238 -8.90 9.97 5.31
N THR A 239 -8.84 8.96 4.45
CA THR A 239 -9.71 8.75 3.30
C THR A 239 -10.18 7.29 3.29
N LEU A 240 -11.45 7.08 2.99
CA LEU A 240 -12.07 5.79 2.75
C LEU A 240 -12.48 5.70 1.29
N SER A 241 -12.17 4.57 0.67
CA SER A 241 -12.60 4.26 -0.70
C SER A 241 -12.96 2.79 -0.77
N PHE A 242 -13.93 2.47 -1.61
CA PHE A 242 -14.39 1.10 -1.80
C PHE A 242 -14.08 0.64 -3.21
N GLY A 243 -13.56 -0.57 -3.32
CA GLY A 243 -13.10 -1.11 -4.59
C GLY A 243 -14.22 -1.46 -5.55
N ASP A 244 -15.40 -1.76 -5.03
CA ASP A 244 -16.62 -2.00 -5.81
C ASP A 244 -17.23 -0.71 -6.39
N GLY A 245 -16.62 0.46 -6.14
CA GLY A 245 -17.10 1.76 -6.62
C GLY A 245 -18.27 2.33 -5.83
N ARG A 246 -18.72 1.67 -4.75
CA ARG A 246 -19.78 2.22 -3.91
C ARG A 246 -19.32 3.53 -3.25
N SER A 247 -20.25 4.45 -3.06
CA SER A 247 -19.96 5.73 -2.41
C SER A 247 -19.51 5.52 -0.95
N PRO A 248 -18.45 6.21 -0.49
CA PRO A 248 -18.07 6.23 0.93
C PRO A 248 -18.88 7.22 1.77
N ALA A 249 -19.80 7.98 1.16
CA ALA A 249 -20.64 8.93 1.88
C ALA A 249 -21.36 8.26 3.06
N ASP A 250 -21.34 8.93 4.20
CA ASP A 250 -21.99 8.52 5.45
C ASP A 250 -21.47 7.21 6.06
N ALA A 251 -20.40 6.63 5.50
CA ALA A 251 -19.79 5.43 6.03
C ALA A 251 -19.11 5.71 7.38
N GLY A 252 -19.43 4.89 8.38
CA GLY A 252 -18.84 4.97 9.70
C GLY A 252 -17.39 4.48 9.74
N VAL A 253 -16.53 5.27 10.38
CA VAL A 253 -15.13 4.96 10.66
C VAL A 253 -14.94 4.92 12.18
N ARG A 254 -14.62 3.75 12.73
CA ARG A 254 -14.25 3.60 14.15
C ARG A 254 -12.76 3.83 14.31
N ILE A 255 -12.37 4.54 15.35
CA ILE A 255 -10.98 4.74 15.74
C ILE A 255 -10.72 3.94 17.00
N GLU A 256 -9.66 3.14 16.97
CA GLU A 256 -9.27 2.25 18.06
C GLU A 256 -7.88 2.59 18.58
N LEU A 257 -7.68 2.41 19.89
CA LEU A 257 -6.41 2.56 20.58
C LEU A 257 -5.97 1.20 21.15
N ARG A 258 -4.74 0.83 20.88
CA ARG A 258 -4.03 -0.20 21.65
C ARG A 258 -3.02 0.49 22.56
N PRO A 259 -3.23 0.50 23.89
CA PRO A 259 -2.30 1.10 24.84
C PRO A 259 -0.89 0.51 24.72
N THR A 260 0.13 1.30 25.05
CA THR A 260 1.52 0.81 25.08
C THR A 260 1.66 -0.36 26.06
N GLY A 261 2.09 -1.53 25.56
CA GLY A 261 2.20 -2.76 26.35
C GLY A 261 0.87 -3.54 26.49
N GLY A 262 -0.22 -3.06 25.91
CA GLY A 262 -1.50 -3.78 25.83
C GLY A 262 -1.60 -4.65 24.58
N ALA A 263 -2.38 -5.73 24.65
CA ALA A 263 -2.62 -6.64 23.52
C ALA A 263 -3.92 -6.33 22.75
N VAL A 264 -4.89 -5.69 23.41
CA VAL A 264 -6.27 -5.50 22.91
C VAL A 264 -6.46 -4.10 22.34
N TRP A 265 -7.21 -4.02 21.23
CA TRP A 265 -7.68 -2.75 20.65
C TRP A 265 -8.98 -2.32 21.36
N GLU A 266 -9.00 -1.09 21.85
CA GLU A 266 -10.13 -0.47 22.55
C GLU A 266 -10.74 0.61 21.64
N ALA A 267 -12.07 0.71 21.56
CA ALA A 267 -12.71 1.80 20.83
C ALA A 267 -12.42 3.15 21.52
N LEU A 268 -11.99 4.14 20.75
CA LEU A 268 -11.62 5.48 21.24
C LEU A 268 -12.54 6.59 20.70
N GLY A 269 -13.07 6.44 19.49
CA GLY A 269 -13.97 7.41 18.89
C GLY A 269 -14.48 6.96 17.54
N THR A 270 -15.29 7.79 16.91
CA THR A 270 -15.87 7.55 15.58
C THR A 270 -15.77 8.79 14.71
N ALA A 271 -15.84 8.58 13.40
CA ALA A 271 -15.99 9.61 12.38
C ALA A 271 -16.90 9.07 11.27
N THR A 272 -17.35 9.97 10.42
CA THR A 272 -18.10 9.64 9.21
C THR A 272 -17.32 10.16 8.01
N ALA A 273 -17.27 9.38 6.93
CA ALA A 273 -16.66 9.80 5.68
C ALA A 273 -17.62 10.64 4.84
N ASP A 274 -17.11 11.70 4.21
CA ASP A 274 -17.85 12.50 3.24
C ASP A 274 -17.96 11.80 1.87
N ALA A 275 -18.64 12.43 0.91
CA ALA A 275 -18.81 11.88 -0.44
C ALA A 275 -17.48 11.67 -1.19
N GLY A 276 -16.43 12.43 -0.85
CA GLY A 276 -15.06 12.23 -1.35
C GLY A 276 -14.26 11.20 -0.55
N GLY A 277 -14.89 10.58 0.44
CA GLY A 277 -14.29 9.59 1.33
C GLY A 277 -13.43 10.19 2.44
N ARG A 278 -13.29 11.51 2.56
CA ARG A 278 -12.47 12.13 3.60
C ARG A 278 -13.21 12.04 4.93
N TRP A 279 -12.46 11.74 5.98
CA TRP A 279 -12.98 11.67 7.34
C TRP A 279 -11.99 12.30 8.32
N SER A 280 -12.49 12.81 9.45
CA SER A 280 -11.65 13.28 10.56
C SER A 280 -12.37 13.20 11.89
N ALA A 281 -11.62 13.06 12.98
CA ALA A 281 -12.14 13.11 14.35
C ALA A 281 -11.16 13.86 15.25
N ASP A 282 -11.68 14.57 16.24
CA ASP A 282 -10.89 15.11 17.34
C ASP A 282 -11.02 14.15 18.53
N LEU A 283 -9.90 13.60 18.99
CA LEU A 283 -9.86 12.53 20.00
C LEU A 283 -9.13 12.96 21.26
N ASN A 284 -9.71 12.62 22.41
CA ASN A 284 -9.02 12.71 23.70
C ASN A 284 -8.31 11.38 23.97
N VAL A 285 -6.98 11.35 23.81
CA VAL A 285 -6.18 10.13 23.98
C VAL A 285 -5.78 9.99 25.46
N PRO A 286 -6.33 9.02 26.21
CA PRO A 286 -6.12 8.94 27.65
C PRO A 286 -4.69 8.52 28.03
N ARG A 287 -3.99 7.82 27.13
CA ARG A 287 -2.66 7.23 27.35
C ARG A 287 -1.95 6.94 26.04
N GLY A 288 -0.62 6.93 26.07
CA GLY A 288 0.19 6.62 24.90
C GLY A 288 -0.03 5.20 24.38
N GLY A 289 -0.02 5.03 23.07
CA GLY A 289 -0.28 3.76 22.42
C GLY A 289 -0.24 3.86 20.89
N THR A 290 -0.85 2.89 20.23
CA THR A 290 -1.00 2.88 18.77
C THR A 290 -2.47 3.08 18.43
N LEU A 291 -2.76 3.97 17.47
CA LEU A 291 -4.09 4.21 16.93
C LEU A 291 -4.26 3.59 15.56
N ARG A 292 -5.48 3.19 15.21
CA ARG A 292 -5.88 2.81 13.84
C ARG A 292 -7.33 3.19 13.58
N ALA A 293 -7.72 3.25 12.30
CA ALA A 293 -9.11 3.34 11.89
C ALA A 293 -9.60 2.01 11.31
N VAL A 294 -10.90 1.76 11.47
CA VAL A 294 -11.61 0.59 10.97
C VAL A 294 -12.93 1.05 10.36
N ALA A 295 -13.20 0.68 9.11
CA ALA A 295 -14.48 0.90 8.44
C ALA A 295 -15.18 -0.45 8.17
N GLY A 296 -16.50 -0.49 8.35
CA GLY A 296 -17.29 -1.75 8.26
C GLY A 296 -17.08 -2.70 9.44
N GLY A 297 -17.34 -4.00 9.23
CA GLY A 297 -17.24 -5.02 10.28
C GLY A 297 -18.43 -5.06 11.24
N ASP A 298 -19.61 -4.70 10.74
CA ASP A 298 -20.94 -4.77 11.39
C ASP A 298 -21.65 -6.12 11.19
N GLY A 299 -20.96 -7.10 10.58
CA GLY A 299 -21.49 -8.43 10.27
C GLY A 299 -21.91 -8.59 8.81
N ALA A 300 -22.16 -7.51 8.07
CA ALA A 300 -22.54 -7.55 6.65
C ALA A 300 -21.34 -7.37 5.70
N THR A 301 -20.26 -6.73 6.17
CA THR A 301 -19.06 -6.46 5.35
C THR A 301 -17.77 -6.76 6.11
N ALA A 302 -16.78 -7.33 5.41
CA ALA A 302 -15.44 -7.50 5.95
C ALA A 302 -14.84 -6.13 6.34
N ALA A 303 -14.23 -6.03 7.52
CA ALA A 303 -13.68 -4.79 8.01
C ALA A 303 -12.45 -4.36 7.21
N ILE A 304 -12.41 -3.09 6.80
CA ILE A 304 -11.24 -2.46 6.19
C ILE A 304 -10.45 -1.79 7.31
N VAL A 305 -9.22 -2.23 7.53
CA VAL A 305 -8.37 -1.74 8.63
C VAL A 305 -7.24 -0.89 8.06
N SER A 306 -7.07 0.32 8.59
CA SER A 306 -6.00 1.22 8.18
C SER A 306 -4.63 0.73 8.67
N ARG A 307 -3.55 1.31 8.13
CA ARG A 307 -2.27 1.32 8.84
C ARG A 307 -2.42 2.03 10.18
N SER A 308 -1.56 1.68 11.14
CA SER A 308 -1.61 2.22 12.48
C SER A 308 -0.56 3.32 12.68
N ALA A 309 -0.79 4.21 13.66
CA ALA A 309 0.12 5.29 14.00
C ALA A 309 0.34 5.38 15.51
N ALA A 310 1.59 5.51 15.94
CA ALA A 310 1.93 5.65 17.36
C ALA A 310 1.70 7.09 17.85
N VAL A 311 1.13 7.21 19.06
CA VAL A 311 0.96 8.49 19.76
C VAL A 311 1.51 8.37 21.18
N THR A 312 2.39 9.29 21.54
CA THR A 312 2.95 9.43 22.89
C THR A 312 2.22 10.54 23.64
N VAL A 313 1.64 10.20 24.80
CA VAL A 313 1.05 11.19 25.71
C VAL A 313 2.08 11.58 26.77
N ILE A 314 2.54 12.83 26.73
CA ILE A 314 3.40 13.42 27.76
C ILE A 314 2.53 13.77 28.97
N PRO A 315 2.81 13.21 30.17
CA PRO A 315 2.02 13.52 31.35
C PRO A 315 2.17 14.98 31.80
N ARG A 316 1.09 15.51 32.37
CA ARG A 316 1.11 16.75 33.16
C ARG A 316 1.63 16.41 34.56
N LEU A 317 2.69 17.09 34.98
CA LEU A 317 3.36 16.86 36.26
C LEU A 317 3.38 18.16 37.08
N SER A 318 2.93 18.10 38.35
CA SER A 318 2.99 19.21 39.30
C SER A 318 3.86 18.85 40.49
N ALA A 319 4.58 19.81 41.08
CA ALA A 319 5.47 19.58 42.23
C ALA A 319 5.42 20.75 43.21
N ARG A 320 5.40 20.45 44.51
CA ARG A 320 5.41 21.43 45.60
C ARG A 320 6.31 20.96 46.73
N LEU A 321 7.09 21.88 47.29
CA LEU A 321 7.81 21.68 48.54
C LEU A 321 7.02 22.35 49.68
N SER A 322 6.95 21.70 50.83
CA SER A 322 6.25 22.26 52.01
C SER A 322 6.89 23.54 52.54
N ARG A 323 8.17 23.80 52.21
CA ARG A 323 8.94 24.99 52.56
C ARG A 323 10.11 25.17 51.62
N SER A 324 10.55 26.41 51.43
CA SER A 324 11.71 26.77 50.59
C SER A 324 13.00 26.99 51.39
N ARG A 325 12.91 27.06 52.72
CA ARG A 325 14.05 27.18 53.65
C ARG A 325 13.88 26.26 54.87
N LEU A 326 14.99 25.75 55.41
CA LEU A 326 15.05 24.95 56.64
C LEU A 326 16.47 24.97 57.21
N ARG A 327 16.66 24.60 58.48
CA ARG A 327 17.99 24.35 59.06
C ARG A 327 18.62 23.07 58.50
N ARG A 328 19.96 23.02 58.50
CA ARG A 328 20.75 21.83 58.14
C ARG A 328 20.26 20.61 58.91
N GLY A 329 20.18 19.48 58.23
CA GLY A 329 19.70 18.23 58.82
C GLY A 329 18.17 18.13 58.90
N GLY A 330 17.45 19.21 58.64
CA GLY A 330 15.99 19.23 58.62
C GLY A 330 15.38 18.51 57.41
N THR A 331 14.06 18.36 57.46
CA THR A 331 13.27 17.61 56.48
C THR A 331 12.27 18.52 55.75
N VAL A 332 12.19 18.39 54.43
CA VAL A 332 11.16 19.03 53.59
C VAL A 332 10.26 17.96 52.97
N ARG A 333 8.95 18.21 52.87
CA ARG A 333 8.03 17.32 52.15
C ARG A 333 7.93 17.79 50.69
N LEU A 334 8.20 16.87 49.77
CA LEU A 334 7.85 17.01 48.36
C LEU A 334 6.49 16.32 48.14
N SER A 335 5.55 16.98 47.48
CA SER A 335 4.29 16.40 47.04
C SER A 335 3.89 16.93 45.67
N GLY A 336 3.03 16.20 44.98
CA GLY A 336 2.56 16.60 43.66
C GLY A 336 1.56 15.62 43.07
N ALA A 337 1.18 15.88 41.82
CA ALA A 337 0.31 15.02 41.03
C ALA A 337 0.91 14.77 39.63
N VAL A 338 0.52 13.66 39.02
CA VAL A 338 0.87 13.28 37.66
C VAL A 338 -0.35 12.70 36.95
N GLU A 339 -0.60 13.16 35.73
CA GLU A 339 -1.74 12.72 34.93
C GLU A 339 -1.40 12.65 33.42
N PRO A 340 -1.68 11.53 32.72
CA PRO A 340 -2.16 10.27 33.27
C PRO A 340 -1.07 9.60 34.12
N VAL A 341 -1.45 8.61 34.93
CA VAL A 341 -0.49 7.83 35.70
C VAL A 341 0.45 7.09 34.74
N PRO A 342 1.78 7.26 34.83
CA PRO A 342 2.72 6.58 33.94
C PRO A 342 2.61 5.06 34.03
N VAL A 343 2.96 4.37 32.94
CA VAL A 343 3.11 2.91 32.93
C VAL A 343 4.08 2.50 34.05
N GLY A 344 3.67 1.54 34.88
CA GLY A 344 4.41 1.10 36.07
C GLY A 344 4.16 1.95 37.33
N GLY A 345 3.33 3.00 37.25
CA GLY A 345 2.79 3.73 38.41
C GLY A 345 3.85 4.45 39.25
N ARG A 346 4.94 4.93 38.63
CA ARG A 346 6.09 5.50 39.34
C ARG A 346 6.55 6.83 38.76
N VAL A 347 7.08 7.68 39.65
CA VAL A 347 7.79 8.92 39.32
C VAL A 347 9.19 8.90 39.92
N GLU A 348 10.14 9.62 39.31
CA GLU A 348 11.53 9.67 39.79
C GLU A 348 11.88 11.03 40.39
N VAL A 349 12.32 11.02 41.65
CA VAL A 349 12.81 12.19 42.38
C VAL A 349 14.33 12.23 42.32
N TYR A 350 14.88 13.38 41.99
CA TYR A 350 16.29 13.70 42.02
C TYR A 350 16.51 14.86 42.99
N VAL A 351 17.40 14.68 43.96
CA VAL A 351 17.82 15.73 44.88
C VAL A 351 19.27 16.03 44.57
N GLU A 352 19.55 17.25 44.15
CA GLU A 352 20.88 17.71 43.79
C GLU A 352 21.27 18.89 44.70
N ARG A 353 22.54 19.01 45.06
CA ARG A 353 23.08 20.12 45.85
C ARG A 353 24.01 20.95 44.97
N ARG A 354 23.88 22.28 45.06
CA ARG A 354 24.78 23.20 44.35
C ARG A 354 26.17 23.16 44.99
N ARG A 355 27.20 22.86 44.19
CA ARG A 355 28.63 22.97 44.55
C ARG A 355 29.29 23.89 43.52
N GLY A 356 29.62 25.12 43.94
CA GLY A 356 30.04 26.17 43.02
C GLY A 356 28.98 26.45 41.95
N ARG A 357 29.36 26.28 40.67
CA ARG A 357 28.47 26.43 39.50
C ARG A 357 27.74 25.15 39.10
N ARG A 358 28.07 23.99 39.69
CA ARG A 358 27.51 22.68 39.29
C ARG A 358 26.43 22.21 40.27
N TRP A 359 25.49 21.44 39.75
CA TRP A 359 24.53 20.66 40.54
C TRP A 359 25.04 19.23 40.64
N VAL A 360 25.21 18.73 41.86
CA VAL A 360 25.70 17.38 42.12
C VAL A 360 24.58 16.54 42.69
N LEU A 361 24.29 15.39 42.09
CA LEU A 361 23.27 14.46 42.57
C LEU A 361 23.63 13.98 43.97
N VAL A 362 22.69 14.14 44.89
CA VAL A 362 22.80 13.70 46.29
C VAL A 362 21.96 12.44 46.52
N ARG A 363 20.78 12.38 45.89
CA ARG A 363 19.86 11.27 46.07
C ARG A 363 18.96 11.12 44.86
N ARG A 364 18.74 9.88 44.43
CA ARG A 364 17.68 9.48 43.50
C ARG A 364 16.70 8.58 44.24
N ARG A 365 15.40 8.75 44.01
CA ARG A 365 14.36 7.91 44.61
C ARG A 365 13.21 7.70 43.64
N ARG A 366 12.71 6.47 43.53
CA ARG A 366 11.45 6.16 42.83
C ARG A 366 10.29 6.21 43.82
N LEU A 367 9.22 6.92 43.48
CA LEU A 367 8.00 6.98 44.28
C LEU A 367 6.88 6.24 43.53
N ARG A 368 6.10 5.44 44.26
CA ARG A 368 4.82 4.96 43.75
C ARG A 368 3.83 6.13 43.71
N VAL A 369 3.03 6.15 42.66
CA VAL A 369 1.90 7.06 42.48
C VAL A 369 0.66 6.31 42.92
N VAL A 370 -0.13 6.93 43.81
CA VAL A 370 -1.41 6.38 44.27
C VAL A 370 -2.48 7.38 43.90
N SER A 371 -3.45 6.96 43.08
CA SER A 371 -4.54 7.81 42.58
C SER A 371 -4.04 9.15 42.00
N GLY A 372 -3.02 9.09 41.14
CA GLY A 372 -2.42 10.27 40.51
C GLY A 372 -1.54 11.14 41.42
N ARG A 373 -1.43 10.83 42.71
CA ARG A 373 -0.70 11.63 43.70
C ARG A 373 0.57 10.94 44.17
N TYR A 374 1.55 11.73 44.57
CA TYR A 374 2.79 11.24 45.17
C TYR A 374 3.29 12.19 46.26
N GLY A 375 4.11 11.66 47.15
CA GLY A 375 4.76 12.45 48.18
C GLY A 375 5.91 11.74 48.87
N VAL A 376 6.87 12.52 49.36
CA VAL A 376 8.03 12.00 50.08
C VAL A 376 8.63 13.05 51.03
N ARG A 377 9.14 12.60 52.16
CA ARG A 377 9.97 13.40 53.06
C ARG A 377 11.45 13.29 52.67
N LEU A 378 12.12 14.43 52.51
CA LEU A 378 13.50 14.55 52.08
C LEU A 378 14.32 15.26 53.17
N ARG A 379 15.27 14.54 53.77
CA ARG A 379 16.23 15.09 54.73
C ARG A 379 17.40 15.73 53.97
N LEU A 380 17.78 16.96 54.32
CA LEU A 380 18.88 17.69 53.69
C LEU A 380 20.07 17.80 54.65
N PRO A 381 21.09 16.92 54.57
CA PRO A 381 22.09 16.75 55.63
C PRO A 381 23.14 17.88 55.71
N ALA A 382 23.32 18.65 54.64
CA ALA A 382 24.34 19.67 54.55
C ALA A 382 23.73 21.05 54.26
N ARG A 383 24.41 22.11 54.67
CA ARG A 383 24.03 23.49 54.31
C ARG A 383 24.14 23.70 52.80
N GLY A 384 23.31 24.58 52.24
CA GLY A 384 23.41 25.03 50.85
C GLY A 384 22.09 25.01 50.10
N LEU A 385 22.17 25.31 48.80
CA LEU A 385 21.03 25.31 47.90
C LEU A 385 20.85 23.94 47.26
N TYR A 386 19.64 23.42 47.32
CA TYR A 386 19.25 22.15 46.72
C TYR A 386 18.25 22.38 45.59
N ARG A 387 18.34 21.52 44.56
CA ARG A 387 17.38 21.38 43.47
C ARG A 387 16.72 20.03 43.61
N VAL A 388 15.43 20.05 43.84
CA VAL A 388 14.58 18.86 43.90
C VAL A 388 13.82 18.79 42.58
N SER A 389 14.19 17.83 41.75
CA SER A 389 13.54 17.55 40.48
C SER A 389 12.65 16.32 40.62
N ILE A 390 11.48 16.34 39.99
CA ILE A 390 10.61 15.18 39.83
C ILE A 390 10.34 14.98 38.35
N GLY A 391 10.43 13.73 37.88
CA GLY A 391 10.37 13.42 36.47
C GLY A 391 9.63 12.13 36.13
N VAL A 392 9.08 12.14 34.94
CA VAL A 392 8.54 11.00 34.17
C VAL A 392 9.03 11.15 32.73
N PRO A 393 8.95 10.12 31.87
CA PRO A 393 9.29 10.27 30.46
C PRO A 393 8.56 11.49 29.84
N GLY A 394 9.33 12.43 29.28
CA GLY A 394 8.80 13.64 28.62
C GLY A 394 8.41 14.82 29.54
N ALA A 395 8.36 14.66 30.87
CA ALA A 395 7.98 15.75 31.78
C ALA A 395 8.83 15.79 33.06
N VAL A 396 9.35 16.98 33.40
CA VAL A 396 10.15 17.22 34.62
C VAL A 396 9.72 18.53 35.27
N GLN A 397 9.55 18.53 36.59
CA GLN A 397 9.36 19.72 37.41
C GLN A 397 10.53 19.90 38.37
N ARG A 398 10.94 21.15 38.62
CA ARG A 398 12.07 21.50 39.48
C ARG A 398 11.66 22.50 40.54
N ARG A 399 12.10 22.29 41.78
CA ARG A 399 11.91 23.19 42.91
C ARG A 399 13.22 23.41 43.65
N LEU A 400 13.42 24.61 44.17
CA LEU A 400 14.61 24.97 44.93
C LEU A 400 14.28 25.03 46.42
N VAL A 401 15.23 24.61 47.24
CA VAL A 401 15.14 24.69 48.71
C VAL A 401 16.52 24.94 49.30
N ARG A 402 16.60 25.83 50.30
CA ARG A 402 17.86 26.20 50.95
C ARG A 402 17.92 25.63 52.37
N ALA A 403 18.99 24.89 52.65
CA ALA A 403 19.35 24.48 54.01
C ALA A 403 20.31 25.51 54.60
N THR A 404 19.86 26.26 55.61
CA THR A 404 20.65 27.25 56.37
C THR A 404 21.38 26.58 57.52
N THR A 405 22.19 27.36 58.23
CA THR A 405 22.86 26.95 59.47
C THR A 405 21.86 26.53 60.54
#